data_AF-A0A1S6HR23-F1
#
_entry.id   AF-A0A1S6HR23-F1
#
_cell.length_a   1.000
_cell.length_b   1.000
_cell.length_c   1.000
_cell.angle_alpha   90.00
_cell.angle_beta   90.00
_cell.angle_gamma   90.00
#
_symmetry.space_group_name_H-M   'P 1'
#
loop_
_entity.id
_entity.type
_entity.pdbx_description
1 polymer ?
#
loop_
_entity_poly.entity_id
_entity_poly.type
_entity_poly.pdbx_seq_one_letter_code
_entity_poly.pdbx_strand_id
1 'polypeptide(L)'
;MYTDPEHLRVEDPGKVEENVVFTYLDAFHPDVDYINGLKERYRSGGLGDGTTKKILEECLQETLRPIREQRAVFIDDKAQLIEILKQGTEQAQEESNRVLSSVKQAFGLNLF
;
A
#
# COMPACT_ATOMS: atom_id res chain seq x y z
N MET A 1 -4.04 16.55 -4.04
CA MET A 1 -4.92 15.75 -3.15
C MET A 1 -5.91 16.67 -2.47
N TYR A 2 -7.15 16.22 -2.30
CA TYR A 2 -8.17 16.92 -1.51
C TYR A 2 -7.75 16.98 -0.03
N THR A 3 -8.07 18.10 0.62
CA THR A 3 -7.72 18.41 2.02
C THR A 3 -8.96 18.82 2.78
N ASP A 4 -9.19 20.12 2.97
CA ASP A 4 -10.34 20.69 3.65
C ASP A 4 -10.78 21.96 2.91
N PRO A 5 -12.03 22.06 2.42
CA PRO A 5 -12.52 23.24 1.71
C PRO A 5 -12.65 24.49 2.59
N GLU A 6 -12.69 24.34 3.92
CA GLU A 6 -12.77 25.45 4.88
C GLU A 6 -11.39 26.00 5.25
N HIS A 7 -10.31 25.26 4.98
CA HIS A 7 -8.93 25.68 5.25
C HIS A 7 -8.38 26.52 4.09
N LEU A 8 -8.65 27.83 4.12
CA LEU A 8 -8.34 28.75 3.01
C LEU A 8 -6.96 29.41 3.12
N ARG A 9 -6.48 29.67 4.34
CA ARG A 9 -5.17 30.26 4.61
C ARG A 9 -4.38 29.42 5.59
N VAL A 10 -3.07 29.63 5.62
CA VAL A 10 -2.16 28.88 6.50
C VAL A 10 -2.45 29.12 7.97
N GLU A 11 -2.92 30.32 8.33
CA GLU A 11 -3.23 30.68 9.72
C GLU A 11 -4.59 30.16 10.18
N ASP A 12 -5.46 29.76 9.25
CA ASP A 12 -6.80 29.27 9.57
C ASP A 12 -6.70 27.87 10.19
N PRO A 13 -7.55 27.52 11.16
CA PRO A 13 -7.63 26.16 11.67
C PRO A 13 -8.23 25.22 10.60
N GLY A 14 -7.61 24.06 10.39
CA GLY A 14 -8.07 23.05 9.44
C GLY A 14 -8.65 21.80 10.11
N LYS A 15 -9.54 21.10 9.40
CA LYS A 15 -10.09 19.80 9.80
C LYS A 15 -9.22 18.66 9.32
N VAL A 16 -8.88 17.75 10.24
CA VAL A 16 -8.10 16.54 9.93
C VAL A 16 -9.03 15.42 9.49
N GLU A 17 -10.24 15.41 10.02
CA GLU A 17 -11.31 14.49 9.68
C GLU A 17 -11.67 14.69 8.20
N GLU A 18 -11.69 13.60 7.42
CA GLU A 18 -11.92 13.59 5.96
C GLU A 18 -10.79 14.19 5.09
N ASN A 19 -9.70 14.64 5.70
CA ASN A 19 -8.53 15.12 4.97
C ASN A 19 -7.67 13.95 4.48
N VAL A 20 -7.76 13.66 3.18
CA VAL A 20 -7.07 12.53 2.53
C VAL A 20 -5.55 12.58 2.72
N VAL A 21 -4.96 13.77 2.85
CA VAL A 21 -3.52 13.90 3.10
C VAL A 21 -3.14 13.31 4.45
N PHE A 22 -3.90 13.61 5.51
CA PHE A 22 -3.65 13.02 6.83
C PHE A 22 -3.97 11.53 6.89
N THR A 23 -5.02 11.07 6.20
CA THR A 23 -5.30 9.64 6.06
C THR A 23 -4.12 8.88 5.47
N TYR A 24 -3.45 9.46 4.47
CA TYR A 24 -2.29 8.83 3.83
C TYR A 24 -1.04 8.95 4.71
N LEU A 25 -0.84 10.09 5.37
CA LEU A 25 0.26 10.24 6.32
C LEU A 25 0.16 9.22 7.46
N ASP A 26 -1.04 8.96 7.98
CA ASP A 26 -1.26 7.93 8.99
C ASP A 26 -0.91 6.51 8.49
N ALA A 27 -1.17 6.24 7.22
CA ALA A 27 -0.94 4.92 6.63
C ALA A 27 0.53 4.67 6.26
N PHE A 28 1.25 5.71 5.83
CA PHE A 28 2.56 5.55 5.17
C PHE A 28 3.72 6.21 5.93
N HIS A 29 3.49 7.21 6.78
CA HIS A 29 4.57 7.86 7.50
C HIS A 29 5.00 6.97 8.69
N PRO A 30 6.31 6.68 8.85
CA PRO A 30 6.77 5.75 9.88
C PRO A 30 6.72 6.34 11.30
N ASP A 31 6.81 7.67 11.41
CA ASP A 31 6.79 8.38 12.69
C ASP A 31 5.38 8.89 13.00
N VAL A 32 4.69 8.18 13.90
CA VAL A 32 3.31 8.48 14.32
C VAL A 32 3.25 9.73 15.20
N ASP A 33 4.25 9.96 16.05
CA ASP A 33 4.26 11.10 16.97
C ASP A 33 4.46 12.41 16.20
N TYR A 34 5.32 12.38 15.18
CA TYR A 34 5.47 13.49 14.25
C TYR A 34 4.15 13.82 13.54
N ILE A 35 3.41 12.82 13.04
CA ILE A 35 2.11 13.05 12.39
C ILE A 35 1.07 13.58 13.37
N ASN A 36 1.04 13.10 14.60
CA ASN A 36 0.16 13.63 15.65
C ASN A 36 0.45 15.12 15.91
N GLY A 37 1.74 15.50 16.00
CA GLY A 37 2.14 16.91 16.12
C GLY A 37 1.73 17.76 14.90
N LEU A 38 1.81 17.22 13.69
CA LEU A 38 1.30 17.92 12.49
C LEU A 38 -0.21 18.11 12.52
N LYS A 39 -0.97 17.09 12.98
CA LYS A 39 -2.43 17.18 13.12
C LYS A 39 -2.83 18.25 14.14
N GLU A 40 -2.12 18.33 15.27
CA GLU A 40 -2.34 19.38 16.26
C GLU A 40 -2.11 20.78 15.67
N ARG A 41 -0.99 20.96 14.95
CA ARG A 41 -0.67 22.23 14.27
C ARG A 41 -1.67 22.60 13.18
N TYR A 42 -2.19 21.60 12.46
CA TYR A 42 -3.21 21.82 11.45
C TYR A 42 -4.53 22.28 12.08
N ARG A 43 -4.95 21.65 13.17
CA ARG A 43 -6.16 22.04 13.91
C ARG A 43 -6.03 23.41 14.59
N SER A 44 -4.84 23.78 15.05
CA SER A 44 -4.60 25.09 15.68
C SER A 44 -4.45 26.23 14.68
N GLY A 45 -4.25 25.92 13.40
CA GLY A 45 -3.77 26.88 12.40
C GLY A 45 -2.25 27.07 12.48
N GLY A 46 -1.66 27.49 11.36
CA GLY A 46 -0.22 27.70 11.18
C GLY A 46 0.48 26.62 10.35
N LEU A 47 -0.24 25.60 9.86
CA LEU A 47 0.29 24.56 8.97
C LEU A 47 -0.48 24.54 7.64
N GLY A 48 0.18 24.95 6.57
CA GLY A 48 -0.43 25.02 5.24
C GLY A 48 -0.52 23.68 4.53
N ASP A 49 -1.57 23.50 3.72
CA ASP A 49 -1.79 22.32 2.88
C ASP A 49 -0.60 21.96 1.99
N GLY A 50 0.10 22.97 1.46
CA GLY A 50 1.29 22.76 0.62
C GLY A 50 2.41 22.04 1.37
N THR A 51 2.65 22.41 2.62
CA THR A 51 3.66 21.77 3.47
C THR A 51 3.26 20.34 3.81
N THR A 52 2.01 20.12 4.23
CA THR A 52 1.50 18.78 4.56
C THR A 52 1.55 17.85 3.33
N LYS A 53 1.20 18.35 2.14
CA LYS A 53 1.30 17.60 0.87
C LYS A 53 2.74 17.27 0.50
N LYS A 54 3.69 18.19 0.73
CA LYS A 54 5.11 17.95 0.47
C LYS A 54 5.67 16.85 1.37
N ILE A 55 5.34 16.88 2.67
CA ILE A 55 5.72 15.82 3.62
C ILE A 55 5.17 14.48 3.15
N LEU A 56 3.91 14.45 2.73
CA LEU A 56 3.30 13.23 2.19
C LEU A 56 3.99 12.76 0.91
N GLU A 57 4.30 13.67 -0.02
CA GLU A 57 5.00 13.33 -1.25
C GLU A 57 6.34 12.67 -0.95
N GLU A 58 7.17 13.28 -0.10
CA GLU A 58 8.47 12.72 0.30
C GLU A 58 8.30 11.32 0.90
N CYS A 59 7.36 11.15 1.84
CA CYS A 59 7.03 9.86 2.44
C CYS A 59 6.64 8.80 1.40
N LEU A 60 5.77 9.15 0.44
CA LEU A 60 5.33 8.23 -0.61
C LEU A 60 6.46 7.90 -1.60
N GLN A 61 7.32 8.86 -1.94
CA GLN A 61 8.47 8.60 -2.82
C GLN A 61 9.46 7.63 -2.17
N GLU A 62 9.76 7.82 -0.88
CA GLU A 62 10.62 6.92 -0.11
C GLU A 62 10.02 5.51 -0.03
N THR A 63 8.72 5.42 0.20
CA THR A 63 7.99 4.13 0.26
C THR A 63 7.98 3.42 -1.10
N LEU A 64 7.75 4.14 -2.19
CA LEU A 64 7.62 3.57 -3.53
C LEU A 64 8.95 3.30 -4.22
N ARG A 65 10.05 3.96 -3.82
CA ARG A 65 11.38 3.79 -4.43
C ARG A 65 11.82 2.32 -4.50
N PRO A 66 11.89 1.55 -3.40
CA PRO A 66 12.34 0.16 -3.47
C PRO A 66 11.39 -0.73 -4.29
N ILE A 67 10.08 -0.45 -4.25
CA ILE A 67 9.08 -1.18 -5.07
C ILE A 67 9.32 -0.93 -6.56
N ARG A 68 9.58 0.31 -6.95
CA ARG A 68 9.86 0.69 -8.34
C ARG A 68 11.18 0.10 -8.83
N GLU A 69 12.21 0.09 -8.00
CA GLU A 69 13.51 -0.52 -8.30
C GLU A 69 13.37 -2.03 -8.52
N GLN A 70 12.71 -2.74 -7.60
CA GLN A 70 12.45 -4.18 -7.76
C GLN A 70 11.61 -4.47 -9.00
N ARG A 71 10.55 -3.68 -9.22
CA ARG A 71 9.71 -3.82 -10.43
C ARG A 71 10.51 -3.62 -11.71
N ALA A 72 11.46 -2.68 -11.72
CA ALA A 72 12.31 -2.45 -12.89
C ALA A 72 13.18 -3.67 -13.20
N VAL A 73 13.80 -4.28 -12.18
CA VAL A 73 14.59 -5.51 -12.32
C VAL A 73 13.76 -6.63 -12.95
N PHE A 74 12.56 -6.90 -12.44
CA PHE A 74 11.72 -7.97 -12.96
C PHE A 74 11.15 -7.69 -14.36
N ILE A 75 10.87 -6.44 -14.72
CA ILE A 75 10.35 -6.11 -16.05
C ILE A 75 11.42 -6.25 -17.14
N ASP A 76 12.69 -6.00 -16.78
CA ASP A 76 13.81 -6.17 -17.70
C ASP A 76 14.02 -7.64 -18.08
N ASP A 77 13.76 -8.56 -17.15
CA ASP A 77 13.76 -10.01 -17.40
C ASP A 77 12.36 -10.64 -17.38
N LYS A 78 11.68 -10.55 -18.53
CA LYS A 78 10.36 -11.19 -18.71
C LYS A 78 10.40 -12.72 -18.58
N ALA A 79 11.54 -13.37 -18.87
CA ALA A 79 11.64 -14.83 -18.76
C ALA A 79 11.61 -15.25 -17.29
N GLN A 80 12.32 -14.51 -16.43
CA GLN A 80 12.26 -14.68 -14.98
C GLN A 80 10.83 -14.53 -14.45
N LEU A 81 10.06 -13.53 -14.92
CA LEU A 81 8.66 -13.35 -14.52
C LEU A 81 7.78 -14.57 -14.86
N ILE A 82 7.94 -15.12 -16.07
CA ILE A 82 7.20 -16.31 -16.49
C ILE A 82 7.59 -17.52 -15.63
N GLU A 83 8.88 -17.67 -15.34
CA GLU A 83 9.37 -18.78 -14.51
C GLU A 83 8.83 -18.70 -13.07
N ILE A 84 8.78 -17.51 -12.47
CA ILE A 84 8.16 -17.30 -11.15
C ILE A 84 6.69 -17.75 -11.15
N LEU A 85 5.92 -17.35 -12.17
CA LEU A 85 4.51 -17.73 -12.31
C LEU A 85 4.34 -19.25 -12.51
N LYS A 86 5.22 -19.85 -13.32
CA LYS A 86 5.22 -21.29 -13.58
C LYS A 86 5.49 -22.07 -12.30
N GLN A 87 6.52 -21.72 -11.54
CA GLN A 87 6.86 -22.38 -10.27
C GLN A 87 5.72 -22.29 -9.26
N GLY A 88 5.09 -21.11 -9.12
CA GLY A 88 3.91 -20.95 -8.25
C GLY A 88 2.72 -21.81 -8.70
N THR A 89 2.53 -21.94 -10.03
CA THR A 89 1.48 -22.79 -10.59
C THR A 89 1.75 -24.27 -10.32
N GLU A 90 2.98 -24.74 -10.48
CA GLU A 90 3.38 -26.12 -10.20
C GLU A 90 3.17 -26.50 -8.73
N GLN A 91 3.56 -25.61 -7.80
CA GLN A 91 3.32 -25.81 -6.36
C GLN A 91 1.82 -25.86 -6.03
N ALA A 92 1.03 -24.93 -6.58
CA ALA A 92 -0.42 -24.93 -6.37
C ALA A 92 -1.09 -26.18 -6.97
N GLN A 93 -0.58 -26.66 -8.10
CA GLN A 93 -1.09 -27.87 -8.76
C GLN A 93 -0.80 -29.12 -7.94
N GLU A 94 0.40 -29.23 -7.34
CA GLU A 94 0.74 -30.33 -6.44
C GLU A 94 -0.26 -30.41 -5.27
N GLU A 95 -0.46 -29.31 -4.56
CA GLU A 95 -1.38 -29.26 -3.42
C GLU A 95 -2.83 -29.51 -3.85
N SER A 96 -3.26 -28.92 -4.96
CA SER A 96 -4.61 -29.15 -5.51
C SER A 96 -4.84 -30.62 -5.87
N ASN A 97 -3.84 -31.29 -6.44
CA ASN A 97 -3.93 -32.71 -6.80
C ASN A 97 -3.99 -33.62 -5.56
N ARG A 98 -3.27 -33.28 -4.48
CA ARG A 98 -3.35 -34.01 -3.20
C ARG A 98 -4.73 -33.92 -2.59
N VAL A 99 -5.32 -32.73 -2.57
CA VAL A 99 -6.70 -32.51 -2.11
C VAL A 99 -7.68 -33.25 -3.01
N LEU A 100 -7.55 -33.14 -4.33
CA LEU A 100 -8.41 -33.82 -5.29
C LEU A 100 -8.37 -35.34 -5.12
N SER A 101 -7.19 -35.92 -4.91
CA SER A 101 -7.02 -37.35 -4.65
C SER A 101 -7.76 -37.77 -3.37
N SER A 102 -7.63 -37.00 -2.29
CA SER A 102 -8.31 -37.27 -1.02
C SER A 102 -9.83 -37.22 -1.16
N VAL A 103 -10.34 -36.23 -1.90
CA VAL A 103 -11.77 -36.10 -2.22
C VAL A 103 -12.24 -37.29 -3.05
N LYS A 104 -11.54 -37.62 -4.14
CA LYS A 104 -11.89 -38.78 -4.97
C LYS A 104 -11.93 -40.07 -4.17
N GLN A 105 -10.97 -40.28 -3.27
CA GLN A 105 -10.94 -41.44 -2.38
C GLN A 105 -12.17 -41.49 -1.47
N ALA A 106 -12.54 -40.38 -0.84
CA ALA A 106 -13.70 -40.30 0.06
C ALA A 106 -15.03 -40.60 -0.66
N PHE A 107 -15.15 -40.22 -1.94
CA PHE A 107 -16.32 -40.47 -2.77
C PHE A 107 -16.26 -41.78 -3.57
N GLY A 108 -15.21 -42.60 -3.41
CA GLY A 108 -15.05 -43.85 -4.16
C GLY A 108 -14.79 -43.66 -5.66
N LEU A 109 -14.29 -42.50 -6.07
CA LEU A 109 -13.97 -42.12 -7.46
C LEU A 109 -12.52 -42.44 -7.87
N ASN A 110 -11.83 -43.31 -7.12
CA ASN A 110 -10.51 -43.83 -7.50
C ASN A 110 -10.68 -44.90 -8.58
N LEU A 111 -10.90 -44.45 -9.82
CA LEU A 111 -10.97 -45.30 -11.00
C LEU A 111 -9.54 -45.49 -11.53
N PHE A 112 -8.98 -46.67 -11.23
CA PHE A 112 -7.62 -47.16 -11.53
C PHE A 112 -6.49 -46.53 -10.71
#